data_AF-A0A948R8W6-F1
#
_entry.id   AF-A0A948R8W6-F1
#
_cell.length_a   1.000
_cell.length_b   1.000
_cell.length_c   1.000
_cell.angle_alpha   90.00
_cell.angle_beta   90.00
_cell.angle_gamma   90.00
#
_symmetry.space_group_name_H-M   'P 1'
#
loop_
_entity.id
_entity.type
_entity.pdbx_description
1 polymer ?
#
loop_
_entity_poly.entity_id
_entity_poly.type
_entity_poly.pdbx_seq_one_letter_code
_entity_poly.pdbx_strand_id
1 'polypeptide(L)'
;METGKAYLDNLSTTPADPRVVEAMLPYFRDKFGNPVSFHQWGDQASDAIEDSRAQLASLINGEAEEIIFTSCGTEGNNLAIKGLAQRHQSKGKHIIVSSIEHFSILHPARTMEKMGFEITYLPVDEYGLVNPEQVRQSLREDTILVSIMHANSEVGTIQPIEEISRVVKESQALFHTDAVATAGTIPVDVKKLGVDALTLAGSQFHGPQGSGALWLRRSIPIDPLLEGGIQEGDKRSGTHNVPAIVGLGKAAELAQKEMTKRIKRITSLRDKLIEGITNGISHSILTGH
;
A
#
# COMPACT_ATOMS: atom_id res chain seq x y z
N MET A 1 19.13 21.01 11.93
CA MET A 1 19.24 19.81 12.79
C MET A 1 20.42 20.03 13.71
N GLU A 2 20.23 19.91 15.04
CA GLU A 2 21.35 19.92 15.99
C GLU A 2 22.37 18.86 15.58
N THR A 3 23.66 19.21 15.61
CA THR A 3 24.75 18.30 15.25
C THR A 3 24.74 17.08 16.17
N GLY A 4 24.58 15.88 15.60
CA GLY A 4 24.73 14.59 16.31
C GLY A 4 23.49 13.66 16.36
N LYS A 5 22.33 14.06 15.80
CA LYS A 5 21.14 13.17 15.75
C LYS A 5 21.04 12.45 14.40
N ALA A 6 20.83 11.13 14.42
CA ALA A 6 20.55 10.30 13.24
C ALA A 6 19.16 9.68 13.36
N TYR A 7 18.33 9.83 12.33
CA TYR A 7 17.01 9.20 12.23
C TYR A 7 17.15 7.93 11.39
N LEU A 8 16.97 6.76 12.02
CA LEU A 8 17.11 5.43 11.42
C LEU A 8 15.82 4.61 11.57
N ASP A 9 14.67 5.27 11.43
CA ASP A 9 13.33 4.71 11.68
C ASP A 9 12.37 5.00 10.52
N ASN A 10 12.91 5.00 9.30
CA ASN A 10 12.18 5.40 8.09
C ASN A 10 10.98 4.50 7.73
N LEU A 11 10.91 3.25 8.24
CA LEU A 11 9.74 2.38 8.04
C LEU A 11 8.57 2.75 8.95
N SER A 12 8.81 3.43 10.07
CA SER A 12 7.73 3.98 10.89
C SER A 12 7.13 5.22 10.21
N THR A 13 7.97 6.15 9.79
CA THR A 13 7.58 7.27 8.93
C THR A 13 8.80 7.96 8.33
N THR A 14 8.60 8.77 7.28
CA THR A 14 9.66 9.57 6.67
C THR A 14 9.34 11.06 6.75
N PRO A 15 10.36 11.94 6.87
CA PRO A 15 10.13 13.36 6.66
C PRO A 15 9.68 13.59 5.21
N ALA A 16 8.68 14.46 5.04
CA ALA A 16 8.25 14.89 3.72
C ALA A 16 9.41 15.59 2.98
N ASP A 17 9.58 15.29 1.69
CA ASP A 17 10.58 15.96 0.86
C ASP A 17 10.23 17.46 0.75
N PRO A 18 11.19 18.40 0.86
CA PRO A 18 10.91 19.82 0.72
C PRO A 18 10.17 20.17 -0.59
N ARG A 19 10.48 19.50 -1.69
CA ARG A 19 9.81 19.68 -2.99
C ARG A 19 8.36 19.19 -2.97
N VAL A 20 8.06 18.19 -2.13
CA VAL A 20 6.69 17.73 -1.87
C VAL A 20 5.94 18.79 -1.09
N VAL A 21 6.53 19.31 -0.01
CA VAL A 21 5.91 20.39 0.79
C VAL A 21 5.62 21.61 -0.09
N GLU A 22 6.58 22.04 -0.91
CA GLU A 22 6.41 23.14 -1.85
C GLU A 22 5.24 22.93 -2.82
N ALA A 23 5.06 21.70 -3.33
CA ALA A 23 3.94 21.37 -4.22
C ALA A 23 2.57 21.45 -3.52
N MET A 24 2.52 21.18 -2.20
CA MET A 24 1.28 21.22 -1.42
C MET A 24 0.83 22.65 -1.07
N LEU A 25 1.77 23.57 -0.84
CA LEU A 25 1.50 24.91 -0.30
C LEU A 25 0.43 25.72 -1.06
N PRO A 26 0.38 25.74 -2.41
CA PRO A 26 -0.64 26.48 -3.14
C PRO A 26 -2.08 26.04 -2.81
N TYR A 27 -2.30 24.77 -2.49
CA TYR A 27 -3.62 24.20 -2.22
C TYR A 27 -4.15 24.51 -0.81
N PHE A 28 -3.29 25.06 0.06
CA PHE A 28 -3.72 25.63 1.34
C PHE A 28 -4.09 27.12 1.26
N ARG A 29 -3.79 27.79 0.13
CA ARG A 29 -3.91 29.25 0.01
C ARG A 29 -4.74 29.65 -1.19
N ASP A 30 -4.19 29.51 -2.39
CA ASP A 30 -4.73 30.10 -3.62
C ASP A 30 -5.59 29.10 -4.42
N LYS A 31 -5.28 27.79 -4.31
CA LYS A 31 -5.95 26.68 -5.02
C LYS A 31 -6.80 25.81 -4.09
N PHE A 32 -7.56 26.44 -3.19
CA PHE A 32 -8.30 25.78 -2.10
C PHE A 32 -9.66 25.17 -2.50
N GLY A 33 -9.98 25.13 -3.79
CA GLY A 33 -11.31 24.75 -4.26
C GLY A 33 -11.70 23.32 -3.90
N ASN A 34 -13.00 23.09 -3.82
CA ASN A 34 -13.55 21.74 -3.69
C ASN A 34 -13.66 21.12 -5.10
N PRO A 35 -13.07 19.93 -5.34
CA PRO A 35 -13.04 19.32 -6.68
C PRO A 35 -14.42 18.99 -7.27
N VAL A 36 -15.50 18.96 -6.46
CA VAL A 36 -16.87 18.76 -6.97
C VAL A 36 -17.59 20.07 -7.34
N SER A 37 -16.93 21.22 -7.23
CA SER A 37 -17.54 22.53 -7.52
C SER A 37 -17.33 22.95 -8.99
N PHE A 38 -18.42 23.38 -9.65
CA PHE A 38 -18.44 23.80 -11.06
C PHE A 38 -17.97 25.26 -11.27
N HIS A 39 -16.72 25.55 -10.90
CA HIS A 39 -16.08 26.84 -11.11
C HIS A 39 -14.55 26.67 -11.11
N GLN A 40 -13.81 27.69 -11.57
CA GLN A 40 -12.37 27.62 -11.78
C GLN A 40 -11.55 27.05 -10.60
N TRP A 41 -11.89 27.37 -9.34
CA TRP A 41 -11.16 26.79 -8.19
C TRP A 41 -11.40 25.29 -8.01
N GLY A 42 -12.59 24.80 -8.36
CA GLY A 42 -12.94 23.39 -8.30
C GLY A 42 -12.29 22.63 -9.45
N ASP A 43 -12.31 23.20 -10.66
CA ASP A 43 -11.60 22.66 -11.82
C ASP A 43 -10.09 22.49 -11.51
N GLN A 44 -9.44 23.51 -10.95
CA GLN A 44 -8.03 23.44 -10.54
C GLN A 44 -7.74 22.35 -9.50
N ALA A 45 -8.66 22.11 -8.57
CA ALA A 45 -8.53 21.06 -7.57
C ALA A 45 -8.74 19.67 -8.18
N SER A 46 -9.71 19.54 -9.10
CA SER A 46 -9.97 18.31 -9.85
C SER A 46 -8.77 17.93 -10.72
N ASP A 47 -8.24 18.86 -11.51
CA ASP A 47 -7.05 18.64 -12.34
C ASP A 47 -5.86 18.17 -11.50
N ALA A 48 -5.66 18.78 -10.32
CA ALA A 48 -4.57 18.40 -9.41
C ALA A 48 -4.72 16.98 -8.84
N ILE A 49 -5.95 16.55 -8.57
CA ILE A 49 -6.23 15.17 -8.13
C ILE A 49 -5.89 14.20 -9.26
N GLU A 50 -6.32 14.49 -10.50
CA GLU A 50 -6.09 13.60 -11.63
C GLU A 50 -4.60 13.53 -12.03
N ASP A 51 -3.87 14.64 -11.98
CA ASP A 51 -2.41 14.66 -12.13
C ASP A 51 -1.72 13.77 -11.09
N SER A 52 -2.16 13.88 -9.82
CA SER A 52 -1.62 13.06 -8.72
C SER A 52 -1.96 11.59 -8.90
N ARG A 53 -3.14 11.29 -9.44
CA ARG A 53 -3.61 9.94 -9.75
C ARG A 53 -2.72 9.29 -10.80
N ALA A 54 -2.39 10.02 -11.87
CA ALA A 54 -1.48 9.56 -12.91
C ALA A 54 -0.05 9.33 -12.40
N GLN A 55 0.45 10.19 -11.51
CA GLN A 55 1.77 10.02 -10.88
C GLN A 55 1.85 8.74 -10.03
N LEU A 56 0.79 8.44 -9.25
CA LEU A 56 0.71 7.21 -8.46
C LEU A 56 0.62 5.96 -9.33
N ALA A 57 -0.24 6.00 -10.35
CA ALA A 57 -0.37 4.90 -11.29
C ALA A 57 0.97 4.59 -11.99
N SER A 58 1.70 5.63 -12.41
CA SER A 58 3.03 5.47 -13.01
C SER A 58 4.03 4.80 -12.07
N LEU A 59 4.05 5.17 -10.78
CA LEU A 59 4.96 4.58 -9.79
C LEU A 59 4.87 3.06 -9.72
N ILE A 60 3.67 2.50 -9.88
CA ILE A 60 3.37 1.07 -9.74
C ILE A 60 3.08 0.36 -11.07
N ASN A 61 3.28 1.03 -12.21
CA ASN A 61 2.92 0.53 -13.55
C ASN A 61 1.42 0.14 -13.70
N GLY A 62 0.53 0.87 -13.02
CA GLY A 62 -0.93 0.73 -13.10
C GLY A 62 -1.58 1.79 -13.99
N GLU A 63 -2.91 1.77 -14.07
CA GLU A 63 -3.70 2.80 -14.76
C GLU A 63 -4.29 3.82 -13.76
N ALA A 64 -4.47 5.07 -14.19
CA ALA A 64 -4.92 6.14 -13.29
C ALA A 64 -6.31 5.85 -12.71
N GLU A 65 -7.26 5.37 -13.51
CA GLU A 65 -8.65 5.14 -13.07
C GLU A 65 -8.79 3.98 -12.06
N GLU A 66 -7.71 3.25 -11.81
CA GLU A 66 -7.62 2.16 -10.84
C GLU A 66 -7.15 2.65 -9.46
N ILE A 67 -6.76 3.91 -9.31
CA ILE A 67 -6.35 4.49 -8.03
C ILE A 67 -7.57 5.02 -7.27
N ILE A 68 -7.68 4.66 -5.99
CA ILE A 68 -8.64 5.19 -5.03
C ILE A 68 -7.85 5.86 -3.90
N PHE A 69 -8.00 7.16 -3.72
CA PHE A 69 -7.33 7.89 -2.65
C PHE A 69 -7.96 7.56 -1.28
N THR A 70 -7.09 7.36 -0.29
CA THR A 70 -7.45 7.08 1.10
C THR A 70 -6.63 7.98 2.05
N SER A 71 -6.98 8.02 3.33
CA SER A 71 -6.22 8.81 4.32
C SER A 71 -4.89 8.19 4.71
N CYS A 72 -4.70 6.88 4.54
CA CYS A 72 -3.47 6.18 4.90
C CYS A 72 -3.50 4.72 4.42
N GLY A 73 -2.36 4.03 4.52
CA GLY A 73 -2.28 2.59 4.24
C GLY A 73 -3.25 1.76 5.09
N THR A 74 -3.53 2.15 6.33
CA THR A 74 -4.50 1.44 7.18
C THR A 74 -5.92 1.50 6.61
N GLU A 75 -6.35 2.66 6.09
CA GLU A 75 -7.65 2.80 5.42
C GLU A 75 -7.69 1.99 4.13
N GLY A 76 -6.64 2.06 3.30
CA GLY A 76 -6.53 1.25 2.07
C GLY A 76 -6.63 -0.25 2.33
N ASN A 77 -5.89 -0.75 3.32
CA ASN A 77 -5.93 -2.15 3.75
C ASN A 77 -7.30 -2.55 4.30
N ASN A 78 -7.97 -1.69 5.09
CA ASN A 78 -9.31 -1.96 5.56
C ASN A 78 -10.31 -2.02 4.41
N LEU A 79 -10.18 -1.12 3.42
CA LEU A 79 -11.06 -1.07 2.26
C LEU A 79 -10.87 -2.34 1.42
N ALA A 80 -9.62 -2.75 1.19
CA ALA A 80 -9.31 -4.00 0.51
C ALA A 80 -9.90 -5.22 1.24
N ILE A 81 -9.65 -5.38 2.55
CA ILE A 81 -10.12 -6.56 3.28
C ILE A 81 -11.65 -6.56 3.42
N LYS A 82 -12.23 -5.52 4.01
CA LYS A 82 -13.66 -5.49 4.34
C LYS A 82 -14.50 -5.25 3.09
N GLY A 83 -14.13 -4.26 2.29
CA GLY A 83 -14.89 -3.88 1.10
C GLY A 83 -14.94 -4.96 0.04
N LEU A 84 -13.84 -5.67 -0.23
CA LEU A 84 -13.85 -6.80 -1.17
C LEU A 84 -14.59 -8.00 -0.56
N ALA A 85 -14.34 -8.33 0.71
CA ALA A 85 -14.99 -9.47 1.34
C ALA A 85 -16.52 -9.33 1.38
N GLN A 86 -17.01 -8.15 1.78
CA GLN A 86 -18.45 -7.86 1.82
C GLN A 86 -19.07 -7.89 0.43
N ARG A 87 -18.43 -7.24 -0.55
CA ARG A 87 -18.96 -7.15 -1.91
C ARG A 87 -19.10 -8.50 -2.59
N HIS A 88 -18.18 -9.43 -2.30
CA HIS A 88 -18.09 -10.75 -2.93
C HIS A 88 -18.61 -11.88 -2.04
N GLN A 89 -19.23 -11.59 -0.89
CA GLN A 89 -19.68 -12.60 0.09
C GLN A 89 -20.68 -13.63 -0.46
N SER A 90 -21.37 -13.32 -1.57
CA SER A 90 -22.29 -14.25 -2.22
C SER A 90 -21.57 -15.40 -2.94
N LYS A 91 -20.27 -15.25 -3.21
CA LYS A 91 -19.42 -16.27 -3.85
C LYS A 91 -18.76 -17.21 -2.83
N GLY A 92 -18.69 -16.79 -1.57
CA GLY A 92 -18.02 -17.53 -0.51
C GLY A 92 -17.71 -16.63 0.68
N LYS A 93 -17.24 -17.22 1.77
CA LYS A 93 -16.94 -16.52 3.02
C LYS A 93 -15.57 -16.86 3.59
N HIS A 94 -14.65 -17.31 2.75
CA HIS A 94 -13.30 -17.64 3.15
C HIS A 94 -12.27 -16.60 2.66
N ILE A 95 -11.38 -16.18 3.57
CA ILE A 95 -10.28 -15.27 3.30
C ILE A 95 -8.97 -15.92 3.78
N ILE A 96 -7.91 -15.75 3.01
CA ILE A 96 -6.56 -16.19 3.38
C ILE A 96 -5.69 -14.96 3.63
N VAL A 97 -5.00 -14.92 4.77
CA VAL A 97 -3.98 -13.91 5.11
C VAL A 97 -2.72 -14.61 5.62
N SER A 98 -1.55 -13.94 5.63
CA SER A 98 -0.39 -14.48 6.35
C SER A 98 -0.47 -14.18 7.86
N SER A 99 0.27 -14.93 8.68
CA SER A 99 0.34 -14.66 10.12
C SER A 99 1.21 -13.45 10.48
N ILE A 100 1.98 -12.93 9.52
CA ILE A 100 2.95 -11.83 9.72
C ILE A 100 2.48 -10.49 9.14
N GLU A 101 1.21 -10.42 8.73
CA GLU A 101 0.65 -9.18 8.20
C GLU A 101 0.66 -8.06 9.25
N HIS A 102 0.69 -6.81 8.77
CA HIS A 102 0.51 -5.66 9.64
C HIS A 102 -0.88 -5.69 10.31
N PHE A 103 -1.02 -5.06 11.49
CA PHE A 103 -2.29 -5.01 12.21
C PHE A 103 -3.44 -4.39 11.41
N SER A 104 -3.15 -3.56 10.40
CA SER A 104 -4.16 -3.04 9.47
C SER A 104 -4.78 -4.10 8.56
N ILE A 105 -4.24 -5.32 8.51
CA ILE A 105 -4.81 -6.48 7.82
C ILE A 105 -5.34 -7.48 8.85
N LEU A 106 -4.56 -7.82 9.88
CA LEU A 106 -4.96 -8.81 10.89
C LEU A 106 -6.21 -8.38 11.67
N HIS A 107 -6.34 -7.11 12.04
CA HIS A 107 -7.52 -6.64 12.79
C HIS A 107 -8.80 -6.64 11.94
N PRO A 108 -8.78 -6.15 10.68
CA PRO A 108 -9.90 -6.34 9.76
C PRO A 108 -10.25 -7.81 9.53
N ALA A 109 -9.27 -8.69 9.33
CA ALA A 109 -9.52 -10.13 9.18
C ALA A 109 -10.27 -10.71 10.39
N ARG A 110 -9.81 -10.40 11.62
CA ARG A 110 -10.52 -10.75 12.87
C ARG A 110 -11.91 -10.12 12.98
N THR A 111 -12.14 -8.97 12.35
CA THR A 111 -13.46 -8.35 12.30
C THR A 111 -14.37 -9.14 11.36
N MET A 112 -13.85 -9.60 10.22
CA MET A 112 -14.58 -10.45 9.28
C MET A 112 -14.95 -11.81 9.92
N GLU A 113 -14.10 -12.38 10.77
CA GLU A 113 -14.44 -13.58 11.57
C GLU A 113 -15.73 -13.39 12.37
N LYS A 114 -15.83 -12.26 13.10
CA LYS A 114 -17.03 -11.91 13.87
C LYS A 114 -18.26 -11.67 13.00
N MET A 115 -18.07 -11.39 11.71
CA MET A 115 -19.12 -11.22 10.72
C MET A 115 -19.46 -12.53 9.99
N GLY A 116 -18.91 -13.66 10.44
CA GLY A 116 -19.20 -15.00 9.92
C GLY A 116 -18.38 -15.41 8.70
N PHE A 117 -17.24 -14.75 8.47
CA PHE A 117 -16.22 -15.23 7.54
C PHE A 117 -15.28 -16.20 8.24
N GLU A 118 -14.71 -17.12 7.49
CA GLU A 118 -13.63 -17.97 7.95
C GLU A 118 -12.30 -17.41 7.45
N ILE A 119 -11.28 -17.36 8.32
CA ILE A 119 -9.96 -16.84 7.98
C ILE A 119 -8.93 -17.95 8.14
N THR A 120 -8.17 -18.22 7.08
CA THR A 120 -6.93 -18.99 7.17
C THR A 120 -5.76 -18.04 7.38
N TYR A 121 -5.00 -18.25 8.46
CA TYR A 121 -3.72 -17.56 8.70
C TYR A 121 -2.59 -18.48 8.28
N LEU A 122 -1.94 -18.17 7.16
CA LEU A 122 -0.81 -18.94 6.65
C LEU A 122 0.42 -18.73 7.52
N PRO A 123 1.10 -19.82 7.93
CA PRO A 123 2.39 -19.71 8.59
C PRO A 123 3.46 -19.22 7.60
N VAL A 124 4.62 -18.87 8.14
CA VAL A 124 5.82 -18.53 7.39
C VAL A 124 6.99 -19.40 7.84
N ASP A 125 8.04 -19.45 7.03
CA ASP A 125 9.29 -20.08 7.42
C ASP A 125 10.10 -19.24 8.44
N GLU A 126 11.30 -19.73 8.79
CA GLU A 126 12.21 -19.05 9.73
C GLU A 126 12.69 -17.67 9.24
N TYR A 127 12.57 -17.37 7.95
CA TYR A 127 12.92 -16.09 7.35
C TYR A 127 11.71 -15.18 7.14
N GLY A 128 10.51 -15.63 7.52
CA GLY A 128 9.27 -14.87 7.33
C GLY A 128 8.71 -14.98 5.91
N LEU A 129 9.07 -15.99 5.12
CA LEU A 129 8.57 -16.19 3.76
C LEU A 129 7.31 -17.06 3.75
N VAL A 130 6.29 -16.64 3.00
CA VAL A 130 5.09 -17.43 2.73
C VAL A 130 5.38 -18.41 1.59
N ASN A 131 5.05 -19.69 1.80
CA ASN A 131 5.20 -20.72 0.77
C ASN A 131 4.00 -20.70 -0.20
N PRO A 132 4.20 -20.46 -1.52
CA PRO A 132 3.11 -20.52 -2.51
C PRO A 132 2.34 -21.84 -2.53
N GLU A 133 2.98 -22.97 -2.19
CA GLU A 133 2.31 -24.27 -2.10
C GLU A 133 1.29 -24.30 -0.94
N GLN A 134 1.60 -23.67 0.19
CA GLN A 134 0.66 -23.58 1.31
C GLN A 134 -0.54 -22.70 0.97
N VAL A 135 -0.34 -21.67 0.15
CA VAL A 135 -1.45 -20.89 -0.43
C VAL A 135 -2.35 -21.83 -1.25
N ARG A 136 -1.77 -22.62 -2.16
CA ARG A 136 -2.54 -23.55 -3.01
C ARG A 136 -3.35 -24.54 -2.20
N GLN A 137 -2.73 -25.15 -1.19
CA GLN A 137 -3.38 -26.12 -0.31
C GLN A 137 -4.50 -25.51 0.55
N SER A 138 -4.41 -24.21 0.83
CA SER A 138 -5.41 -23.48 1.61
C SER A 138 -6.54 -22.89 0.76
N LEU A 139 -6.38 -22.84 -0.57
CA LEU A 139 -7.44 -22.41 -1.47
C LEU A 139 -8.58 -23.42 -1.43
N ARG A 140 -9.79 -22.88 -1.34
CA ARG A 140 -11.06 -23.59 -1.33
C ARG A 140 -12.00 -23.01 -2.37
N GLU A 141 -13.02 -23.78 -2.75
CA GLU A 141 -14.05 -23.30 -3.67
C GLU A 141 -14.73 -22.02 -3.20
N ASP A 142 -14.88 -21.79 -1.88
CA ASP A 142 -15.51 -20.61 -1.30
C ASP A 142 -14.52 -19.48 -0.92
N THR A 143 -13.26 -19.56 -1.38
CA THR A 143 -12.25 -18.52 -1.13
C THR A 143 -12.49 -17.33 -2.03
N ILE A 144 -12.67 -16.16 -1.42
CA ILE A 144 -13.00 -14.92 -2.14
C ILE A 144 -11.84 -13.91 -2.14
N LEU A 145 -10.92 -14.01 -1.18
CA LEU A 145 -9.83 -13.07 -1.04
C LEU A 145 -8.59 -13.75 -0.46
N VAL A 146 -7.44 -13.49 -1.08
CA VAL A 146 -6.12 -13.74 -0.52
C VAL A 146 -5.46 -12.38 -0.30
N SER A 147 -4.86 -12.15 0.87
CA SER A 147 -4.13 -10.92 1.16
C SER A 147 -2.78 -11.23 1.79
N ILE A 148 -1.70 -10.91 1.06
CA ILE A 148 -0.33 -11.13 1.51
C ILE A 148 0.47 -9.84 1.32
N MET A 149 1.08 -9.29 2.38
CA MET A 149 1.94 -8.11 2.29
C MET A 149 3.10 -8.33 1.32
N HIS A 150 3.52 -7.29 0.60
CA HIS A 150 4.61 -7.41 -0.37
C HIS A 150 5.97 -7.53 0.31
N ALA A 151 6.17 -6.83 1.43
CA ALA A 151 7.32 -7.05 2.31
C ALA A 151 6.95 -6.77 3.76
N ASN A 152 7.60 -7.48 4.67
CA ASN A 152 7.39 -7.29 6.10
C ASN A 152 8.14 -6.03 6.59
N SER A 153 7.43 -5.15 7.30
CA SER A 153 7.98 -3.88 7.79
C SER A 153 8.92 -4.01 9.00
N GLU A 154 8.98 -5.18 9.64
CA GLU A 154 9.83 -5.41 10.81
C GLU A 154 11.16 -6.05 10.43
N VAL A 155 11.11 -7.13 9.63
CA VAL A 155 12.31 -7.91 9.25
C VAL A 155 12.76 -7.69 7.80
N GLY A 156 11.96 -7.02 6.97
CA GLY A 156 12.34 -6.65 5.60
C GLY A 156 12.09 -7.72 4.53
N THR A 157 11.72 -8.95 4.91
CA THR A 157 11.49 -10.06 3.98
C THR A 157 10.46 -9.73 2.92
N ILE A 158 10.85 -9.84 1.65
CA ILE A 158 10.00 -9.62 0.47
C ILE A 158 9.28 -10.93 0.12
N GLN A 159 7.95 -10.89 0.00
CA GLN A 159 7.14 -12.06 -0.32
C GLN A 159 7.16 -12.39 -1.82
N PRO A 160 7.02 -13.67 -2.21
CA PRO A 160 7.03 -14.12 -3.60
C PRO A 160 5.66 -13.88 -4.27
N ILE A 161 5.22 -12.62 -4.31
CA ILE A 161 3.86 -12.23 -4.75
C ILE A 161 3.56 -12.68 -6.18
N GLU A 162 4.54 -12.67 -7.10
CA GLU A 162 4.33 -13.16 -8.47
C GLU A 162 4.02 -14.66 -8.51
N GLU A 163 4.68 -15.45 -7.67
CA GLU A 163 4.44 -16.90 -7.59
C GLU A 163 3.10 -17.19 -6.92
N ILE A 164 2.80 -16.47 -5.83
CA ILE A 164 1.52 -16.55 -5.12
C ILE A 164 0.37 -16.16 -6.07
N SER A 165 0.51 -15.12 -6.89
CA SER A 165 -0.55 -14.70 -7.80
C SER A 165 -0.87 -15.74 -8.87
N ARG A 166 0.13 -16.50 -9.35
CA ARG A 166 -0.09 -17.62 -10.27
C ARG A 166 -0.97 -18.70 -9.63
N VAL A 167 -0.73 -19.00 -8.36
CA VAL A 167 -1.53 -19.94 -7.58
C VAL A 167 -2.95 -19.42 -7.34
N VAL A 168 -3.09 -18.16 -6.91
CA VAL A 168 -4.42 -17.58 -6.61
C VAL A 168 -5.30 -17.53 -7.86
N LYS A 169 -4.72 -17.30 -9.04
CA LYS A 169 -5.42 -17.33 -10.33
C LYS A 169 -6.00 -18.70 -10.74
N GLU A 170 -5.60 -19.78 -10.08
CA GLU A 170 -6.24 -21.10 -10.23
C GLU A 170 -7.63 -21.17 -9.56
N SER A 171 -8.00 -20.13 -8.80
CA SER A 171 -9.26 -20.02 -8.06
C SER A 171 -10.06 -18.77 -8.46
N GLN A 172 -11.24 -18.59 -7.83
CA GLN A 172 -12.05 -17.38 -7.99
C GLN A 172 -11.63 -16.23 -7.06
N ALA A 173 -10.67 -16.45 -6.17
CA ALA A 173 -10.29 -15.48 -5.17
C ALA A 173 -9.59 -14.27 -5.80
N LEU A 174 -9.88 -13.09 -5.26
CA LEU A 174 -9.12 -11.88 -5.57
C LEU A 174 -7.79 -11.89 -4.79
N PHE A 175 -6.75 -11.26 -5.35
CA PHE A 175 -5.48 -11.13 -4.66
C PHE A 175 -5.14 -9.68 -4.29
N HIS A 176 -5.09 -9.39 -3.00
CA HIS A 176 -4.61 -8.11 -2.46
C HIS A 176 -3.16 -8.23 -1.96
N THR A 177 -2.36 -7.18 -2.16
CA THR A 177 -1.07 -7.05 -1.49
C THR A 177 -0.91 -5.71 -0.78
N ASP A 178 -0.47 -5.75 0.49
CA ASP A 178 -0.04 -4.56 1.21
C ASP A 178 1.38 -4.18 0.76
N ALA A 179 1.48 -3.14 -0.06
CA ALA A 179 2.76 -2.65 -0.57
C ALA A 179 3.24 -1.38 0.15
N VAL A 180 2.72 -1.05 1.34
CA VAL A 180 3.10 0.15 2.09
C VAL A 180 4.61 0.22 2.31
N ALA A 181 5.26 -0.88 2.69
CA ALA A 181 6.71 -0.92 2.91
C ALA A 181 7.57 -0.89 1.62
N THR A 182 6.97 -1.15 0.46
CA THR A 182 7.71 -1.40 -0.79
C THR A 182 7.48 -0.33 -1.86
N ALA A 183 6.24 0.14 -2.02
CA ALA A 183 5.89 1.16 -3.01
C ALA A 183 6.71 2.43 -2.77
N GLY A 184 7.40 2.90 -3.80
CA GLY A 184 8.33 4.01 -3.70
C GLY A 184 9.70 3.64 -3.14
N THR A 185 9.89 2.51 -2.47
CA THR A 185 11.18 2.08 -1.91
C THR A 185 11.94 1.17 -2.87
N ILE A 186 11.25 0.15 -3.39
CA ILE A 186 11.74 -0.81 -4.39
C ILE A 186 10.81 -0.80 -5.62
N PRO A 187 11.23 -1.36 -6.76
CA PRO A 187 10.35 -1.47 -7.91
C PRO A 187 9.09 -2.29 -7.58
N VAL A 188 7.92 -1.73 -7.87
CA VAL A 188 6.62 -2.38 -7.74
C VAL A 188 5.93 -2.26 -9.10
N ASP A 189 5.44 -3.37 -9.62
CA ASP A 189 4.76 -3.43 -10.91
C ASP A 189 3.51 -4.30 -10.78
N VAL A 190 2.33 -3.69 -10.71
CA VAL A 190 1.06 -4.41 -10.52
C VAL A 190 0.76 -5.39 -11.65
N LYS A 191 1.23 -5.12 -12.88
CA LYS A 191 1.06 -6.01 -14.04
C LYS A 191 1.91 -7.25 -13.88
N LYS A 192 3.17 -7.09 -13.45
CA LYS A 192 4.09 -8.21 -13.17
C LYS A 192 3.65 -9.01 -11.95
N LEU A 193 3.30 -8.33 -10.85
CA LEU A 193 2.88 -8.98 -9.61
C LEU A 193 1.61 -9.80 -9.80
N GLY A 194 0.72 -9.39 -10.70
CA GLY A 194 -0.49 -10.14 -11.03
C GLY A 194 -1.59 -10.05 -9.97
N VAL A 195 -1.49 -9.10 -9.05
CA VAL A 195 -2.46 -8.80 -7.98
C VAL A 195 -3.68 -8.06 -8.53
N ASP A 196 -4.80 -8.13 -7.81
CA ASP A 196 -6.05 -7.44 -8.13
C ASP A 196 -6.24 -6.15 -7.35
N ALA A 197 -5.59 -6.05 -6.20
CA ALA A 197 -5.57 -4.85 -5.38
C ALA A 197 -4.19 -4.65 -4.73
N LEU A 198 -3.77 -3.39 -4.55
CA LEU A 198 -2.50 -3.04 -3.92
C LEU A 198 -2.64 -1.77 -3.08
N THR A 199 -2.25 -1.85 -1.81
CA THR A 199 -2.28 -0.69 -0.90
C THR A 199 -0.92 0.00 -0.84
N LEU A 200 -0.90 1.34 -0.84
CA LEU A 200 0.30 2.16 -0.70
C LEU A 200 0.05 3.42 0.16
N ALA A 201 1.10 3.97 0.78
CA ALA A 201 1.01 5.14 1.65
C ALA A 201 2.20 6.10 1.49
N GLY A 202 1.91 7.41 1.36
CA GLY A 202 2.92 8.42 1.09
C GLY A 202 3.99 8.57 2.16
N SER A 203 3.64 8.28 3.42
CA SER A 203 4.55 8.39 4.57
C SER A 203 5.78 7.48 4.47
N GLN A 204 5.78 6.48 3.58
CA GLN A 204 6.88 5.54 3.37
C GLN A 204 7.87 5.99 2.28
N PHE A 205 7.51 7.00 1.48
CA PHE A 205 8.36 7.48 0.38
C PHE A 205 8.42 9.02 0.32
N HIS A 206 8.52 9.66 1.48
CA HIS A 206 8.69 11.11 1.66
C HIS A 206 7.49 11.96 1.23
N GLY A 207 6.29 11.35 1.21
CA GLY A 207 5.02 12.04 1.09
C GLY A 207 4.45 12.48 2.45
N PRO A 208 3.34 13.25 2.45
CA PRO A 208 2.71 13.68 3.68
C PRO A 208 2.01 12.51 4.41
N GLN A 209 2.05 12.51 5.74
CA GLN A 209 1.13 11.70 6.54
C GLN A 209 -0.31 12.12 6.25
N GLY A 210 -1.27 11.20 6.45
CA GLY A 210 -2.66 11.47 6.07
C GLY A 210 -2.91 11.36 4.55
N SER A 211 -2.03 10.68 3.83
CA SER A 211 -2.19 10.36 2.41
C SER A 211 -1.86 8.88 2.11
N GLY A 212 -2.77 8.20 1.42
CA GLY A 212 -2.59 6.85 0.93
C GLY A 212 -3.46 6.56 -0.28
N ALA A 213 -3.35 5.36 -0.81
CA ALA A 213 -4.18 4.91 -1.91
C ALA A 213 -4.36 3.39 -1.89
N LEU A 214 -5.47 2.96 -2.47
CA LEU A 214 -5.70 1.59 -2.91
C LEU A 214 -5.72 1.61 -4.43
N TRP A 215 -4.78 0.91 -5.06
CA TRP A 215 -4.93 0.52 -6.46
C TRP A 215 -5.84 -0.70 -6.52
N LEU A 216 -6.88 -0.64 -7.35
CA LEU A 216 -7.85 -1.71 -7.55
C LEU A 216 -8.05 -1.91 -9.04
N ARG A 217 -7.71 -3.12 -9.52
CA ARG A 217 -7.84 -3.49 -10.93
C ARG A 217 -9.23 -3.12 -11.45
N ARG A 218 -9.26 -2.55 -12.65
CA ARG A 218 -10.48 -2.10 -13.30
C ARG A 218 -11.58 -3.18 -13.29
N SER A 219 -12.82 -2.74 -13.08
CA SER A 219 -14.03 -3.56 -13.08
C SER A 219 -14.20 -4.52 -11.89
N ILE A 220 -13.30 -4.49 -10.89
CA ILE A 220 -13.55 -5.19 -9.63
C ILE A 220 -14.45 -4.31 -8.75
N PRO A 221 -15.66 -4.76 -8.41
CA PRO A 221 -16.51 -4.02 -7.49
C PRO A 221 -16.00 -4.17 -6.06
N ILE A 222 -16.20 -3.12 -5.26
CA ILE A 222 -15.82 -3.05 -3.85
C ILE A 222 -16.89 -2.25 -3.11
N ASP A 223 -17.24 -2.66 -1.89
CA ASP A 223 -18.14 -1.89 -1.03
C ASP A 223 -17.33 -0.80 -0.29
N PRO A 224 -17.85 0.44 -0.18
CA PRO A 224 -17.16 1.51 0.52
C PRO A 224 -17.18 1.27 2.04
N LEU A 225 -16.12 1.72 2.74
CA LEU A 225 -16.13 1.79 4.21
C LEU A 225 -16.90 3.00 4.74
N LEU A 226 -16.88 4.08 3.97
CA LEU A 226 -17.49 5.37 4.30
C LEU A 226 -18.55 5.66 3.25
N GLU A 227 -19.81 5.62 3.65
CA GLU A 227 -20.93 6.05 2.82
C GLU A 227 -21.03 7.58 2.83
N GLY A 228 -21.44 8.18 1.70
CA GLY A 228 -21.57 9.62 1.57
C GLY A 228 -21.77 10.07 0.12
N GLY A 229 -21.07 11.13 -0.27
CA GLY A 229 -21.13 11.66 -1.65
C GLY A 229 -20.38 10.83 -2.68
N ILE A 230 -20.34 11.34 -3.91
CA ILE A 230 -19.88 10.62 -5.11
C ILE A 230 -18.36 10.54 -5.30
N GLN A 231 -17.57 10.89 -4.29
CA GLN A 231 -16.12 10.94 -4.39
C GLN A 231 -15.52 9.55 -4.68
N GLU A 232 -14.39 9.54 -5.42
CA GLU A 232 -13.67 8.32 -5.83
C GLU A 232 -14.58 7.27 -6.53
N GLY A 233 -15.60 7.74 -7.26
CA GLY A 233 -16.56 6.90 -7.97
C GLY A 233 -17.36 6.02 -7.02
N ASP A 234 -17.89 6.63 -5.94
CA ASP A 234 -18.69 6.01 -4.87
C ASP A 234 -17.93 4.98 -3.99
N LYS A 235 -16.63 4.81 -4.20
CA LYS A 235 -15.81 3.81 -3.46
C LYS A 235 -15.23 4.35 -2.16
N ARG A 236 -15.08 5.67 -2.05
CA ARG A 236 -14.54 6.35 -0.87
C ARG A 236 -15.06 7.78 -0.80
N SER A 237 -16.16 7.96 -0.08
CA SER A 237 -16.81 9.27 0.07
C SER A 237 -16.01 10.24 0.96
N GLY A 238 -16.41 11.52 0.88
CA GLY A 238 -15.84 12.62 1.67
C GLY A 238 -14.93 13.51 0.84
N THR A 239 -14.97 14.82 1.09
CA THR A 239 -14.17 15.80 0.36
C THR A 239 -12.70 15.40 0.37
N HIS A 240 -12.08 15.41 -0.82
CA HIS A 240 -10.68 15.07 -0.98
C HIS A 240 -9.76 15.97 -0.18
N ASN A 241 -8.72 15.39 0.42
CA ASN A 241 -7.62 16.14 0.99
C ASN A 241 -6.65 16.57 -0.13
N VAL A 242 -7.07 17.56 -0.93
CA VAL A 242 -6.35 18.00 -2.15
C VAL A 242 -4.86 18.28 -1.88
N PRO A 243 -4.47 19.03 -0.83
CA PRO A 243 -3.05 19.25 -0.56
C PRO A 243 -2.29 17.93 -0.31
N ALA A 244 -2.84 17.00 0.47
CA ALA A 244 -2.16 15.74 0.76
C ALA A 244 -2.10 14.82 -0.47
N ILE A 245 -3.11 14.83 -1.34
CA ILE A 245 -3.13 14.10 -2.61
C ILE A 245 -2.04 14.63 -3.55
N VAL A 246 -1.93 15.95 -3.69
CA VAL A 246 -0.85 16.58 -4.48
C VAL A 246 0.52 16.22 -3.92
N GLY A 247 0.67 16.25 -2.60
CA GLY A 247 1.91 15.83 -1.95
C GLY A 247 2.25 14.35 -2.20
N LEU A 248 1.25 13.48 -2.15
CA LEU A 248 1.37 12.05 -2.43
C LEU A 248 1.79 11.80 -3.89
N GLY A 249 1.14 12.47 -4.84
CA GLY A 249 1.51 12.45 -6.26
C GLY A 249 2.95 12.89 -6.48
N LYS A 250 3.33 14.05 -5.92
CA LYS A 250 4.69 14.57 -6.05
C LYS A 250 5.73 13.63 -5.44
N ALA A 251 5.41 13.03 -4.30
CA ALA A 251 6.28 12.04 -3.65
C ALA A 251 6.46 10.80 -4.52
N ALA A 252 5.38 10.32 -5.16
CA ALA A 252 5.45 9.18 -6.09
C ALA A 252 6.34 9.48 -7.31
N GLU A 253 6.20 10.66 -7.92
CA GLU A 253 7.04 11.11 -9.03
C GLU A 253 8.53 11.12 -8.65
N LEU A 254 8.87 11.73 -7.51
CA LEU A 254 10.25 11.81 -7.02
C LEU A 254 10.79 10.44 -6.63
N ALA A 255 9.98 9.63 -5.95
CA ALA A 255 10.36 8.29 -5.55
C ALA A 255 10.71 7.43 -6.77
N GLN A 256 9.91 7.48 -7.84
CA GLN A 256 10.18 6.76 -9.09
C GLN A 256 11.49 7.21 -9.74
N LYS A 257 11.70 8.53 -9.89
CA LYS A 257 12.88 9.11 -10.55
C LYS A 257 14.18 8.80 -9.83
N GLU A 258 14.17 8.78 -8.50
CA GLU A 258 15.36 8.67 -7.67
C GLU A 258 15.60 7.25 -7.11
N MET A 259 14.65 6.33 -7.32
CA MET A 259 14.62 4.99 -6.75
C MET A 259 15.95 4.25 -6.90
N THR A 260 16.45 4.10 -8.13
CA THR A 260 17.67 3.34 -8.43
C THR A 260 18.88 3.89 -7.68
N LYS A 261 19.02 5.22 -7.62
CA LYS A 261 20.11 5.87 -6.89
C LYS A 261 19.96 5.68 -5.38
N ARG A 262 18.73 5.78 -4.86
CA ARG A 262 18.43 5.58 -3.44
C ARG A 262 18.72 4.14 -3.02
N ILE A 263 18.24 3.14 -3.77
CA ILE A 263 18.51 1.71 -3.50
C ILE A 263 20.01 1.47 -3.42
N LYS A 264 20.79 1.87 -4.43
CA LYS A 264 22.25 1.67 -4.43
C LYS A 264 22.92 2.27 -3.18
N ARG A 265 22.52 3.48 -2.79
CA ARG A 265 23.07 4.16 -1.60
C ARG A 265 22.68 3.43 -0.31
N ILE A 266 21.39 3.14 -0.14
CA ILE A 266 20.86 2.55 1.09
C ILE A 266 21.35 1.12 1.28
N THR A 267 21.42 0.32 0.21
CA THR A 267 22.03 -1.03 0.22
C THR A 267 23.45 -0.98 0.78
N SER A 268 24.31 -0.11 0.25
CA SER A 268 25.69 0.01 0.75
C SER A 268 25.78 0.42 2.23
N LEU A 269 24.89 1.31 2.69
CA LEU A 269 24.86 1.73 4.10
C LEU A 269 24.32 0.64 5.02
N ARG A 270 23.28 -0.07 4.59
CA ARG A 270 22.70 -1.22 5.29
C ARG A 270 23.74 -2.32 5.44
N ASP A 271 24.44 -2.69 4.36
CA ASP A 271 25.42 -3.76 4.39
C ASP A 271 26.58 -3.43 5.33
N LYS A 272 27.03 -2.17 5.33
CA LYS A 272 28.03 -1.68 6.30
C LYS A 272 27.53 -1.76 7.75
N LEU A 273 26.25 -1.46 7.99
CA LEU A 273 25.66 -1.55 9.32
C LEU A 273 25.55 -3.01 9.79
N ILE A 274 25.07 -3.89 8.91
CA ILE A 274 24.98 -5.34 9.16
C ILE A 274 26.37 -5.87 9.50
N GLU A 275 27.37 -5.67 8.63
CA GLU A 275 28.74 -6.17 8.85
C GLU A 275 29.35 -5.62 10.15
N GLY A 276 29.17 -4.33 10.43
CA GLY A 276 29.68 -3.70 11.65
C GLY A 276 29.07 -4.27 12.92
N ILE A 277 27.77 -4.57 12.90
CA ILE A 277 27.06 -5.15 14.05
C ILE A 277 27.40 -6.63 14.21
N THR A 278 27.31 -7.42 13.14
CA THR A 278 27.49 -8.88 13.20
C THR A 278 28.93 -9.28 13.52
N ASN A 279 29.92 -8.51 13.06
CA ASN A 279 31.32 -8.75 13.40
C ASN A 279 31.70 -8.15 14.76
N GLY A 280 31.02 -7.10 15.21
CA GLY A 280 31.39 -6.33 16.40
C GLY A 280 30.70 -6.77 17.69
N ILE A 281 29.52 -7.40 17.61
CA ILE A 281 28.67 -7.74 18.76
C ILE A 281 28.37 -9.24 18.76
N SER A 282 28.93 -9.96 19.73
CA SER A 282 28.65 -11.39 19.93
C SER A 282 27.15 -11.64 20.14
N HIS A 283 26.66 -12.76 19.60
CA HIS A 283 25.24 -13.18 19.67
C HIS A 283 24.26 -12.28 18.91
N SER A 284 24.74 -11.46 17.97
CA SER A 284 23.87 -10.78 17.00
C SER A 284 23.51 -11.72 15.84
N ILE A 285 22.24 -11.72 15.44
CA ILE A 285 21.70 -12.52 14.35
C ILE A 285 20.92 -11.59 13.43
N LEU A 286 21.18 -11.67 12.13
CA LEU A 286 20.38 -10.97 11.13
C LEU A 286 19.07 -11.74 10.90
N THR A 287 17.95 -11.06 11.04
CA THR A 287 16.61 -11.61 10.74
C THR A 287 16.10 -11.08 9.40
N GLY A 288 15.35 -11.90 8.66
CA GLY A 288 14.82 -11.56 7.34
C GLY A 288 15.88 -11.49 6.24
N HIS A 289 15.45 -11.20 5.01
CA HIS A 289 16.32 -11.05 3.82
C HIS A 289 15.74 -10.15 2.73
#